data_AF-A0A7Y3K5U9-F1
#
_entry.id   AF-A0A7Y3K5U9-F1
#
_cell.length_a   1.000
_cell.length_b   1.000
_cell.length_c   1.000
_cell.angle_alpha   90.00
_cell.angle_beta   90.00
_cell.angle_gamma   90.00
#
_symmetry.space_group_name_H-M   'P 1'
#
loop_
_entity.id
_entity.type
_entity.pdbx_description
1 polymer ?
#
loop_
_entity_poly.entity_id
_entity_poly.type
_entity_poly.pdbx_seq_one_letter_code
_entity_poly.pdbx_strand_id
1 'polypeptide(L)' 'MNHGCNIDDPRGKTIRMVLGRIFLGASLALGVAAWLLARNWLWYPMGGCFVVGGVMLYEGANRWCILRAMGIKTPL' A
#
# COMPACT_ATOMS: atom_id res chain seq x y z
N MET A 1 -8.03 14.50 22.55
CA MET A 1 -8.33 13.81 21.27
C MET A 1 -6.99 13.62 20.59
N ASN A 2 -6.40 12.42 20.60
CA ASN A 2 -4.96 12.28 20.31
C ASN A 2 -4.70 12.15 18.80
N HIS A 3 -3.94 13.12 18.29
CA HIS A 3 -3.75 13.46 16.88
C HIS A 3 -2.57 12.72 16.24
N GLY A 4 -2.69 11.43 15.95
CA GLY A 4 -1.70 10.65 15.23
C GLY A 4 -2.33 9.42 14.58
N CYS A 5 -1.97 9.13 13.32
CA CYS A 5 -2.39 7.98 12.49
C CYS A 5 -3.15 6.87 13.26
N ASN A 6 -4.48 6.86 13.19
CA ASN A 6 -5.33 6.00 14.02
C ASN A 6 -5.55 4.62 13.38
N ILE A 7 -4.48 3.82 13.29
CA ILE A 7 -4.59 2.42 12.81
C ILE A 7 -5.34 1.53 13.82
N ASP A 8 -5.47 2.02 15.06
CA ASP A 8 -6.28 1.43 16.12
C ASP A 8 -7.79 1.54 15.83
N ASP A 9 -8.21 2.46 14.94
CA ASP A 9 -9.57 2.47 14.42
C ASP A 9 -9.74 1.35 13.38
N PRO A 10 -10.81 0.54 13.48
CA PRO A 10 -11.11 -0.46 12.46
C PRO A 10 -11.27 0.17 11.06
N ARG A 11 -11.65 1.45 10.94
CA ARG A 11 -11.78 2.16 9.66
C ARG A 11 -10.42 2.42 9.02
N GLY A 12 -9.47 2.98 9.76
CA GLY A 12 -8.12 3.29 9.29
C GLY A 12 -7.34 2.01 8.90
N LYS A 13 -7.53 0.93 9.67
CA LYS A 13 -6.99 -0.39 9.35
C LYS A 13 -7.59 -0.96 8.05
N THR A 14 -8.91 -0.87 7.89
CA THR A 14 -9.62 -1.40 6.72
C THR A 14 -9.22 -0.67 5.44
N ILE A 15 -9.16 0.67 5.47
CA ILE A 15 -8.76 1.47 4.31
C ILE A 15 -7.35 1.11 3.85
N ARG A 16 -6.38 1.00 4.78
CA ARG A 16 -5.02 0.57 4.44
C ARG A 16 -4.96 -0.84 3.84
N MET A 17 -5.70 -1.80 4.42
CA MET A 17 -5.72 -3.17 3.90
C MET A 17 -6.40 -3.25 2.52
N VAL A 18 -7.44 -2.45 2.28
CA VAL A 18 -8.11 -2.37 0.98
C VAL A 18 -7.18 -1.72 -0.06
N LEU A 19 -6.56 -0.59 0.26
CA LEU A 19 -5.60 0.08 -0.62
C LEU A 19 -4.41 -0.83 -0.95
N GLY A 20 -3.85 -1.51 0.05
CA GLY A 20 -2.76 -2.47 -0.16
C GLY A 20 -3.14 -3.61 -1.11
N ARG A 21 -4.37 -4.15 -0.99
CA ARG A 21 -4.90 -5.15 -1.93
C ARG A 21 -5.08 -4.59 -3.34
N ILE A 22 -5.57 -3.36 -3.48
CA ILE A 22 -5.72 -2.69 -4.78
C ILE A 22 -4.35 -2.52 -5.44
N PHE A 23 -3.35 -2.06 -4.68
CA PHE A 23 -1.97 -1.90 -5.19
C PHE A 23 -1.33 -3.22 -5.59
N LEU A 24 -1.53 -4.30 -4.83
CA LEU A 24 -1.08 -5.64 -5.23
C LEU A 24 -1.82 -6.14 -6.48
N GLY A 25 -3.13 -5.91 -6.57
CA GLY A 25 -3.90 -6.25 -7.77
C GLY A 25 -3.41 -5.47 -9.00
N ALA A 26 -3.15 -4.18 -8.85
CA ALA A 26 -2.58 -3.34 -9.90
C ALA A 26 -1.17 -3.80 -10.30
N SER A 27 -0.33 -4.19 -9.34
CA SER A 27 0.97 -4.80 -9.60
C SER A 27 0.84 -6.06 -10.46
N LEU A 28 -0.09 -6.95 -10.13
CA LEU A 28 -0.30 -8.16 -10.92
C LEU A 28 -0.75 -7.84 -12.35
N ALA A 29 -1.71 -6.92 -12.50
CA ALA A 29 -2.18 -6.47 -13.80
C ALA A 29 -1.06 -5.83 -14.65
N LEU A 30 -0.20 -5.02 -14.02
CA LEU A 30 0.97 -4.42 -14.68
C LEU A 30 2.01 -5.47 -15.09
N GLY A 31 2.23 -6.51 -14.29
CA GLY A 31 3.13 -7.62 -14.63
C GLY A 31 2.62 -8.43 -15.83
N VAL A 32 1.32 -8.73 -15.84
CA VAL A 32 0.67 -9.39 -16.99
C VAL A 32 0.75 -8.50 -18.24
N ALA A 33 0.48 -7.20 -18.10
CA ALA A 33 0.61 -6.25 -19.21
C ALA A 33 2.06 -6.15 -19.71
N ALA A 34 3.06 -6.11 -18.83
CA ALA A 34 4.48 -6.09 -19.19
C ALA A 34 4.86 -7.30 -20.04
N TRP A 35 4.34 -8.48 -19.66
CA TRP A 35 4.58 -9.73 -20.37
C TRP A 35 3.88 -9.77 -21.74
N LEU A 36 2.58 -9.47 -21.78
CA LEU A 36 1.79 -9.51 -23.03
C LEU A 36 2.23 -8.46 -24.06
N LEU A 37 2.63 -7.27 -23.61
CA LEU A 37 3.05 -6.16 -24.48
C LEU A 37 4.56 -6.16 -24.76
N ALA A 38 5.31 -7.14 -24.24
CA ALA A 38 6.77 -7.20 -24.31
C ALA A 38 7.48 -5.87 -23.93
N ARG A 39 6.91 -5.16 -22.96
CA ARG A 39 7.31 -3.78 -22.61
C ARG A 39 8.07 -3.78 -21.28
N ASN A 40 9.40 -3.82 -21.38
CA ASN A 40 10.28 -3.93 -20.19
C ASN A 40 10.15 -2.76 -19.19
N TRP A 41 9.80 -1.56 -19.65
CA TRP A 41 9.58 -0.42 -18.77
C TRP A 41 8.39 -0.58 -17.79
N LEU A 42 7.44 -1.49 -18.05
CA LEU A 42 6.28 -1.74 -17.17
C LEU A 42 6.66 -2.53 -15.90
N TRP A 43 7.83 -3.17 -15.86
CA TRP A 43 8.33 -3.84 -14.65
C TRP A 43 8.64 -2.86 -13.51
N TYR A 44 9.03 -1.62 -13.82
CA TYR A 44 9.30 -0.59 -12.81
C TYR A 44 8.05 -0.18 -12.02
N PRO A 45 6.94 0.26 -12.65
CA PRO A 45 5.71 0.58 -11.92
C PRO A 45 5.08 -0.66 -11.29
N MET A 46 5.24 -1.85 -11.89
CA MET A 46 4.84 -3.12 -11.27
C MET A 46 5.55 -3.32 -9.92
N GLY A 47 6.88 -3.24 -9.90
CA GLY A 47 7.68 -3.40 -8.68
C GLY A 47 7.35 -2.33 -7.63
N GLY A 48 7.17 -1.08 -8.05
CA GLY A 48 6.72 -0.01 -7.15
C GLY A 48 5.36 -0.30 -6.51
N CYS A 49 4.38 -0.74 -7.30
CA CYS A 49 3.06 -1.10 -6.77
C CYS A 49 3.11 -2.30 -5.84
N PHE A 50 3.96 -3.29 -6.13
CA PHE A 50 4.16 -4.46 -5.30
C PHE A 50 4.69 -4.08 -3.92
N VAL A 51 5.77 -3.29 -3.88
CA VAL A 51 6.41 -2.86 -2.63
C VAL A 51 5.47 -1.98 -1.82
N VAL A 52 4.85 -0.98 -2.45
CA VAL A 52 3.91 -0.06 -1.76
C VAL A 52 2.70 -0.82 -1.23
N GLY A 53 2.09 -1.69 -2.05
CA GLY A 53 0.95 -2.50 -1.62
C GLY A 53 1.29 -3.46 -0.48
N GLY A 54 2.47 -4.09 -0.55
CA GLY A 54 2.98 -4.97 0.51
C GLY A 54 3.22 -4.24 1.82
N VAL A 55 3.83 -3.04 1.77
CA VAL A 55 4.03 -2.20 2.96
C VAL A 55 2.70 -1.80 3.57
N MET A 56 1.72 -1.36 2.78
CA MET A 56 0.38 -1.00 3.29
C MET A 56 -0.32 -2.15 4.01
N LEU A 57 -0.17 -3.38 3.49
CA LEU A 57 -0.71 -4.58 4.15
C LEU A 57 0.03 -4.93 5.43
N TYR A 58 1.36 -4.86 5.41
CA TYR A 58 2.20 -5.09 6.59
C TYR A 58 1.88 -4.08 7.70
N GLU A 59 1.72 -2.80 7.35
CA GLU A 59 1.31 -1.75 8.28
C GLU A 59 -0.05 -2.05 8.91
N GLY A 60 -1.03 -2.43 8.08
CA GLY A 60 -2.38 -2.78 8.53
C GLY A 60 -2.44 -4.04 9.39
N ALA A 61 -1.57 -5.02 9.13
CA ALA A 61 -1.50 -6.27 9.89
C ALA A 61 -0.87 -6.07 11.27
N ASN A 62 0.26 -5.36 11.34
CA ASN A 62 1.01 -5.15 12.58
C ASN A 62 0.53 -3.97 13.41
N ARG A 63 -0.53 -3.26 12.97
CA ARG A 63 -1.00 -2.01 13.59
C ARG A 63 0.15 -1.01 13.76
N TRP A 64 1.04 -0.96 12.78
CA TRP A 64 2.20 -0.08 12.79
C TRP A 64 2.17 0.81 11.56
N CYS A 65 2.18 2.12 11.78
CA CYS A 65 2.06 3.13 10.72
C CYS A 65 3.40 3.84 10.58
N ILE A 66 4.13 3.65 9.48
CA ILE A 66 5.45 4.25 9.25
C ILE A 66 5.35 5.78 9.19
N LEU A 67 4.23 6.29 8.67
CA LEU A 67 3.93 7.73 8.66
C LEU A 67 3.83 8.31 10.09
N ARG A 68 3.34 7.52 11.06
CA ARG A 68 3.35 7.91 12.48
C ARG A 68 4.78 7.98 13.01
N ALA A 69 5.64 7.02 12.64
CA ALA A 69 7.05 7.03 13.03
C ALA A 69 7.82 8.20 12.42
N MET A 70 7.45 8.62 11.21
CA MET A 70 8.01 9.82 10.55
C MET A 70 7.36 11.13 11.01
N GLY A 71 6.42 11.11 11.97
CA GLY A 71 5.73 12.30 12.47
C GLY A 71 4.73 12.91 11.49
N ILE A 72 4.48 12.24 10.35
CA ILE A 72 3.53 12.69 9.33
C ILE A 72 2.11 12.36 9.78
N LYS A 73 1.31 13.41 9.95
CA LYS A 73 -0.08 13.32 10.38
C LYS A 73 -0.96 12.99 9.19
N THR A 74 -1.42 11.74 9.10
CA THR A 74 -2.48 11.35 8.17
C THR A 74 -3.81 11.23 8.92
N PRO A 75 -4.76 12.17 8.75
CA PRO A 75 -6.13 11.98 9.21
C PRO A 75 -6.79 10.96 8.28
N LEU A 76 -6.64 9.68 8.61
CA LEU A 76 -7.38 8.57 8.03
C LEU A 76 -8.45 8.14 9.04
#